data_AF-A0A0S8FPL3-F1
#
_entry.id   AF-A0A0S8FPL3-F1
#
_cell.length_a   1.000
_cell.length_b   1.000
_cell.length_c   1.000
_cell.angle_alpha   90.00
_cell.angle_beta   90.00
_cell.angle_gamma   90.00
#
_symmetry.space_group_name_H-M   'P 1'
#
loop_
_entity.id
_entity.type
_entity.pdbx_description
1 polymer ?
#
loop_
_entity_poly.entity_id
_entity_poly.type
_entity_poly.pdbx_seq_one_letter_code
_entity_poly.pdbx_strand_id
1 'polypeptide(L)'
;MPLSLLQQSSRRLQIVCAIAAGLMAINWLFTNWAQGELAAEFQTPLQWAPPTIMLSASLVVLALARSRWLSPSRVVAVGLVYMVVFSFCIPLSEYYNAFVGINPQYLSGDLVAISPVAIWMLFFTVLVPSKPRHALIALTLSGSAVPITIALLARYGNAPKLPVADFIDLFVGPYVFVVLVSYVAARIIYRLGTDIRRARELGSYYLLEPIGRGGMGEVWRAKHNMLARPAA
;
A
#
# COMPACT_ATOMS: atom_id res chain seq x y z
N MET A 1 -4.10 -7.00 -21.79
CA MET A 1 -4.62 -5.80 -21.10
C MET A 1 -4.33 -4.58 -21.96
N PRO A 2 -5.28 -3.68 -22.22
CA PRO A 2 -5.08 -2.52 -23.11
C PRO A 2 -4.11 -1.47 -22.52
N LEU A 3 -3.30 -0.84 -23.38
CA LEU A 3 -2.21 0.11 -23.04
C LEU A 3 -2.63 1.29 -22.12
N SER A 4 -3.87 1.76 -22.20
CA SER A 4 -4.38 2.87 -21.40
C SER A 4 -4.54 2.54 -19.90
N LEU A 5 -4.88 1.30 -19.56
CA LEU A 5 -5.01 0.85 -18.17
C LEU A 5 -3.65 0.56 -17.52
N LEU A 6 -2.67 0.20 -18.36
CA LEU A 6 -1.30 -0.05 -17.94
C LEU A 6 -0.61 1.24 -17.50
N GLN A 7 -0.84 2.33 -18.24
CA GLN A 7 -0.40 3.67 -17.86
C GLN A 7 -1.08 4.16 -16.57
N GLN A 8 -2.37 3.84 -16.36
CA GLN A 8 -3.07 4.21 -15.12
C GLN A 8 -2.50 3.50 -13.90
N SER A 9 -2.24 2.19 -13.97
CA SER A 9 -1.71 1.43 -12.82
C SER A 9 -0.31 1.93 -12.41
N SER A 10 0.55 2.19 -13.40
CA SER A 10 1.86 2.81 -13.17
C SER A 10 1.72 4.21 -12.57
N ARG A 11 0.86 5.08 -13.12
CA ARG A 11 0.65 6.44 -12.61
C ARG A 11 0.13 6.45 -11.17
N ARG A 12 -0.79 5.56 -10.81
CA ARG A 12 -1.28 5.45 -9.43
C ARG A 12 -0.19 5.00 -8.47
N LEU A 13 0.64 4.02 -8.86
CA LEU A 13 1.78 3.62 -8.04
C LEU A 13 2.81 4.75 -7.88
N GLN A 14 3.05 5.56 -8.92
CA GLN A 14 3.91 6.74 -8.82
C GLN A 14 3.36 7.76 -7.82
N ILE A 15 2.05 8.01 -7.83
CA ILE A 15 1.40 8.91 -6.86
C ILE A 15 1.58 8.38 -5.44
N VAL A 16 1.32 7.09 -5.21
CA VAL A 16 1.54 6.43 -3.91
C VAL A 16 2.97 6.62 -3.43
N CYS A 17 3.96 6.32 -4.27
CA CYS A 17 5.37 6.41 -3.90
C CYS A 17 5.81 7.86 -3.65
N ALA A 18 5.30 8.82 -4.41
CA ALA A 18 5.61 10.24 -4.23
C ALA A 18 5.01 10.78 -2.94
N ILE A 19 3.75 10.44 -2.62
CA ILE A 19 3.11 10.80 -1.36
C ILE A 19 3.85 10.17 -0.18
N ALA A 20 4.15 8.86 -0.26
CA ALA A 20 4.87 8.16 0.80
C ALA A 20 6.26 8.79 1.04
N ALA A 21 7.05 8.99 -0.01
CA ALA A 21 8.37 9.62 0.10
C ALA A 21 8.28 11.05 0.67
N GLY A 22 7.31 11.85 0.21
CA GLY A 22 7.10 13.21 0.68
C GLY A 22 6.71 13.27 2.16
N LEU A 23 5.70 12.49 2.57
CA LEU A 23 5.25 12.41 3.96
C LEU A 23 6.37 11.93 4.88
N MET A 24 7.16 10.93 4.45
CA MET A 24 8.30 10.46 5.24
C MET A 24 9.41 11.50 5.34
N ALA A 25 9.78 12.17 4.26
CA ALA A 25 10.79 13.22 4.29
C ALA A 25 10.35 14.36 5.23
N ILE A 26 9.08 14.77 5.15
CA ILE A 26 8.51 15.79 6.05
C ILE A 26 8.55 15.32 7.50
N ASN A 27 8.04 14.11 7.80
CA ASN A 27 8.03 13.57 9.15
C ASN A 27 9.44 13.47 9.73
N TRP A 28 10.39 13.01 8.92
CA TRP A 28 11.78 12.85 9.32
C TRP A 28 12.46 14.19 9.61
N LEU A 29 12.32 15.17 8.71
CA LEU A 29 12.83 16.53 8.91
C LEU A 29 12.19 17.21 10.12
N PHE A 30 10.88 17.05 10.29
CA PHE A 30 10.15 17.62 11.42
C PHE A 30 10.60 17.02 12.75
N THR A 31 10.72 15.70 12.84
CA THR A 31 11.19 15.01 14.05
C THR A 31 12.59 15.48 14.43
N ASN A 32 13.48 15.54 13.44
CA ASN A 32 14.86 16.00 13.65
C ASN A 32 14.96 17.48 14.03
N TRP A 33 14.13 18.33 13.43
CA TRP A 33 14.05 19.74 13.81
C TRP A 33 13.50 19.93 15.23
N ALA A 34 12.43 19.20 15.58
CA ALA A 34 11.75 19.32 16.86
C ALA A 34 12.57 18.75 18.02
N GLN A 35 13.25 17.63 17.81
CA GLN A 35 14.03 16.94 18.84
C GLN A 35 15.48 17.43 18.91
N GLY A 36 16.04 18.01 17.84
CA GLY A 36 17.40 18.57 17.83
C GLY A 36 18.54 17.55 17.93
N GLU A 37 18.23 16.25 17.97
CA GLU A 37 19.18 15.17 18.23
C GLU A 37 19.37 14.23 17.03
N LEU A 38 19.73 14.79 15.86
CA LEU A 38 20.00 13.99 14.65
C LEU A 38 21.03 12.87 14.91
N ALA A 39 22.00 13.12 15.80
CA ALA A 39 23.02 12.15 16.17
C ALA A 39 22.48 10.97 17.01
N ALA A 40 21.34 11.13 17.70
CA ALA A 40 20.70 10.06 18.47
C ALA A 40 20.07 9.01 17.54
N GLU A 41 19.62 9.42 16.35
CA GLU A 41 18.98 8.54 15.37
C GLU A 41 19.97 7.53 14.75
N PHE A 42 21.26 7.87 14.69
CA PHE A 42 22.31 7.01 14.15
C PHE A 42 22.97 6.09 15.19
N GLN A 43 22.49 6.08 16.44
CA GLN A 43 23.08 5.27 17.51
C GLN A 43 22.85 3.77 17.30
N THR A 44 21.67 3.39 16.81
CA THR A 44 21.35 1.98 16.57
C THR A 44 20.76 1.76 15.16
N PRO A 45 21.12 0.65 14.48
CA PRO A 45 20.57 0.35 13.16
C PRO A 45 19.04 0.35 13.09
N LEU A 46 18.34 -0.04 14.16
CA LEU A 46 16.88 -0.08 14.17
C LEU A 46 16.21 1.31 14.15
N GLN A 47 16.92 2.37 14.54
CA GLN A 47 16.38 3.73 14.51
C GLN A 47 16.41 4.32 13.10
N TRP A 48 17.55 4.22 12.39
CA TRP A 48 17.71 4.82 11.07
C TRP A 48 17.42 3.88 9.90
N ALA A 49 17.59 2.55 10.04
CA ALA A 49 17.45 1.63 8.92
C ALA A 49 15.99 1.52 8.40
N PRO A 50 14.95 1.36 9.23
CA PRO A 50 13.58 1.31 8.73
C PRO A 50 13.14 2.58 7.97
N PRO A 51 13.31 3.82 8.48
CA PRO A 51 12.90 5.01 7.74
C PRO A 51 13.71 5.22 6.46
N THR A 52 15.02 4.90 6.46
CA THR A 52 15.85 4.96 5.25
C THR A 52 15.43 3.93 4.21
N ILE A 53 15.16 2.68 4.62
CA ILE A 53 14.63 1.63 3.72
C ILE A 53 13.31 2.08 3.10
N MET A 54 12.39 2.65 3.88
CA MET A 54 11.11 3.12 3.38
C MET A 54 11.27 4.26 2.36
N LEU A 55 12.13 5.24 2.64
CA LEU A 55 12.42 6.33 1.72
C LEU A 55 13.09 5.83 0.43
N SER A 56 14.15 5.02 0.57
CA SER A 56 14.86 4.44 -0.57
C SER A 56 13.96 3.55 -1.42
N ALA A 57 13.15 2.68 -0.80
CA ALA A 57 12.19 1.84 -1.50
C ALA A 57 11.15 2.69 -2.25
N SER A 58 10.66 3.78 -1.65
CA SER A 58 9.73 4.70 -2.31
C SER A 58 10.35 5.35 -3.55
N LEU A 59 11.61 5.80 -3.47
CA LEU A 59 12.33 6.39 -4.60
C LEU A 59 12.64 5.36 -5.70
N VAL A 60 13.09 4.16 -5.32
CA VAL A 60 13.37 3.07 -6.26
C VAL A 60 12.11 2.64 -6.99
N VAL A 61 11.01 2.41 -6.27
CA VAL A 61 9.74 2.01 -6.89
C VAL A 61 9.16 3.13 -7.74
N LEU A 62 9.31 4.39 -7.34
CA LEU A 62 8.94 5.54 -8.16
C LEU A 62 9.73 5.59 -9.47
N ALA A 63 11.04 5.39 -9.42
CA ALA A 63 11.91 5.34 -10.60
C ALA A 63 11.53 4.16 -11.51
N LEU A 64 11.33 2.96 -10.94
CA LEU A 64 10.89 1.78 -11.67
C LEU A 64 9.52 1.97 -12.32
N ALA A 65 8.58 2.59 -11.61
CA ALA A 65 7.23 2.85 -12.11
C ALA A 65 7.21 3.92 -13.22
N ARG A 66 8.16 4.87 -13.21
CA ARG A 66 8.36 5.84 -14.31
C ARG A 66 9.07 5.23 -15.51
N SER A 67 9.93 4.24 -15.28
CA SER A 67 10.65 3.55 -16.35
C SER A 67 9.69 2.72 -17.22
N ARG A 68 10.01 2.58 -18.52
CA ARG A 68 9.30 1.67 -19.42
C ARG A 68 9.83 0.23 -19.36
N TRP A 69 10.68 -0.09 -18.38
CA TRP A 69 11.45 -1.33 -18.32
C TRP A 69 10.62 -2.52 -17.82
N LEU A 70 9.56 -2.25 -17.07
CA LEU A 70 8.72 -3.29 -16.47
C LEU A 70 7.40 -3.44 -17.21
N SER A 71 7.02 -4.70 -17.44
CA SER A 71 5.66 -5.00 -17.85
C SER A 71 4.68 -4.58 -16.74
N PRO A 72 3.45 -4.19 -17.07
CA PRO A 72 2.51 -3.65 -16.08
C PRO A 72 2.11 -4.64 -14.99
N SER A 73 2.06 -5.93 -15.32
CA SER A 73 1.87 -6.99 -14.32
C SER A 73 3.02 -7.02 -13.30
N ARG A 74 4.25 -6.78 -13.75
CA ARG A 74 5.43 -6.67 -12.87
C ARG A 74 5.38 -5.38 -12.04
N VAL A 75 4.91 -4.27 -12.59
CA VAL A 75 4.74 -3.00 -11.82
C VAL A 75 3.79 -3.20 -10.65
N VAL A 76 2.66 -3.87 -10.86
CA VAL A 76 1.72 -4.20 -9.76
C VAL A 76 2.36 -5.15 -8.75
N ALA A 77 3.07 -6.17 -9.20
CA ALA A 77 3.77 -7.10 -8.29
C ALA A 77 4.83 -6.37 -7.43
N VAL A 78 5.63 -5.50 -8.04
CA VAL A 78 6.60 -4.64 -7.32
C VAL A 78 5.88 -3.74 -6.32
N GLY A 79 4.75 -3.15 -6.70
CA GLY A 79 3.92 -2.36 -5.79
C GLY A 79 3.45 -3.16 -4.57
N LEU A 80 2.98 -4.41 -4.76
CA LEU A 80 2.55 -5.26 -3.65
C LEU A 80 3.72 -5.66 -2.74
N VAL A 81 4.89 -5.97 -3.30
CA VAL A 81 6.10 -6.22 -2.51
C VAL A 81 6.48 -4.99 -1.71
N TYR A 82 6.45 -3.81 -2.35
CA TYR A 82 6.70 -2.53 -1.69
C TYR A 82 5.72 -2.29 -0.54
N MET A 83 4.42 -2.56 -0.73
CA MET A 83 3.42 -2.47 0.35
C MET A 83 3.82 -3.32 1.56
N VAL A 84 4.25 -4.57 1.33
CA VAL A 84 4.65 -5.50 2.41
C VAL A 84 5.91 -5.00 3.11
N VAL A 85 6.97 -4.64 2.38
CA VAL A 85 8.22 -4.13 2.96
C VAL A 85 7.93 -2.90 3.84
N PHE A 86 7.17 -1.95 3.31
CA PHE A 86 6.80 -0.73 4.03
C PHE A 86 6.00 -1.04 5.30
N SER A 87 5.14 -2.06 5.26
CA SER A 87 4.33 -2.50 6.42
C SER A 87 5.19 -3.07 7.55
N PHE A 88 6.35 -3.66 7.27
CA PHE A 88 7.29 -4.13 8.30
C PHE A 88 8.17 -3.01 8.86
N CYS A 89 8.53 -2.03 8.04
CA CYS A 89 9.35 -0.91 8.49
C CYS A 89 8.59 0.03 9.43
N ILE A 90 7.28 0.26 9.23
CA ILE A 90 6.46 1.13 10.10
C ILE A 90 6.54 0.71 11.58
N PRO A 91 6.15 -0.51 11.99
CA PRO A 91 6.16 -0.91 13.39
C PRO A 91 7.58 -1.05 13.95
N LEU A 92 8.58 -1.34 13.12
CA LEU A 92 9.98 -1.32 13.55
C LEU A 92 10.42 0.09 13.96
N SER A 93 9.97 1.13 13.26
CA SER A 93 10.19 2.52 13.66
C SER A 93 9.34 2.95 14.86
N GLU A 94 8.06 2.54 14.87
CA GLU A 94 7.08 3.01 15.86
C GLU A 94 7.28 2.37 17.24
N TYR A 95 7.61 1.08 17.28
CA TYR A 95 7.61 0.31 18.53
C TYR A 95 8.99 0.08 19.13
N TYR A 96 10.06 0.36 18.39
CA TYR A 96 11.41 0.24 18.93
C TYR A 96 11.59 1.22 20.09
N ASN A 97 11.92 0.70 21.27
CA ASN A 97 11.99 1.40 22.57
C ASN A 97 10.67 1.99 23.10
N ALA A 98 9.58 2.01 22.34
CA ALA A 98 8.32 2.60 22.77
C ALA A 98 7.68 1.89 23.99
N PHE A 99 7.94 0.59 24.14
CA PHE A 99 7.38 -0.23 25.23
C PHE A 99 8.39 -0.57 26.33
N VAL A 100 9.60 -0.02 26.29
CA VAL A 100 10.63 -0.29 27.30
C VAL A 100 10.22 0.32 28.63
N GLY A 101 10.21 -0.50 29.68
CA GLY A 101 9.83 -0.06 31.04
C GLY A 101 8.32 0.08 31.28
N ILE A 102 7.47 -0.18 30.28
CA ILE A 102 6.02 -0.18 30.45
C ILE A 102 5.59 -1.47 31.15
N ASN A 103 4.84 -1.33 32.25
CA ASN A 103 4.28 -2.47 32.96
C ASN A 103 3.17 -3.13 32.10
N PRO A 104 3.22 -4.46 31.86
CA PRO A 104 2.24 -5.17 31.05
C PRO A 104 0.78 -4.86 31.38
N GLN A 105 0.46 -4.62 32.65
CA GLN A 105 -0.90 -4.36 33.13
C GLN A 105 -1.53 -3.07 32.57
N TYR A 106 -0.71 -2.15 32.04
CA TYR A 106 -1.19 -0.92 31.42
C TYR A 106 -1.36 -1.06 29.89
N LEU A 107 -0.91 -2.16 29.28
CA LEU A 107 -1.13 -2.40 27.85
C LEU A 107 -2.56 -2.89 27.64
N SER A 108 -3.46 -1.94 27.40
CA SER A 108 -4.86 -2.18 27.06
C SER A 108 -5.18 -1.63 25.67
N GLY A 109 -6.26 -2.11 25.05
CA GLY A 109 -6.70 -1.66 23.73
C GLY A 109 -6.99 -0.16 23.63
N ASP A 110 -7.28 0.50 24.75
CA ASP A 110 -7.50 1.94 24.81
C ASP A 110 -6.19 2.75 24.69
N LEU A 111 -5.06 2.14 25.08
CA LEU A 111 -3.74 2.77 25.05
C LEU A 111 -2.94 2.39 23.81
N VAL A 112 -3.11 1.16 23.30
CA VAL A 112 -2.44 0.73 22.05
C VAL A 112 -3.31 1.09 20.86
N ALA A 113 -3.04 2.25 20.28
CA ALA A 113 -3.67 2.66 19.04
C ALA A 113 -3.32 1.70 17.88
N ILE A 114 -4.22 1.62 16.90
CA ILE A 114 -3.97 0.88 15.67
C ILE A 114 -2.79 1.52 14.93
N SER A 115 -1.73 0.74 14.66
CA SER A 115 -0.56 1.22 13.93
C SER A 115 -0.95 1.84 12.57
N PRO A 116 -0.23 2.87 12.10
CA PRO A 116 -0.37 3.45 10.76
C PRO A 116 -0.29 2.42 9.62
N VAL A 117 0.23 1.21 9.86
CA VAL A 117 0.13 0.07 8.93
C VAL A 117 -1.29 -0.15 8.41
N ALA A 118 -2.32 0.03 9.26
CA ALA A 118 -3.70 -0.18 8.85
C ALA A 118 -4.15 0.86 7.80
N ILE A 119 -3.79 2.13 8.01
CA ILE A 119 -4.06 3.22 7.07
C ILE A 119 -3.29 2.96 5.77
N TRP A 120 -2.02 2.54 5.87
CA TRP A 120 -1.19 2.21 4.73
C TRP A 120 -1.80 1.10 3.85
N MET A 121 -2.28 0.01 4.46
CA MET A 121 -2.92 -1.10 3.74
C MET A 121 -4.19 -0.65 2.99
N LEU A 122 -5.06 0.12 3.66
CA LEU A 122 -6.26 0.67 3.03
C LEU A 122 -5.92 1.65 1.90
N PHE A 123 -5.02 2.59 2.15
CA PHE A 123 -4.56 3.56 1.17
C PHE A 123 -3.99 2.88 -0.08
N PHE A 124 -3.13 1.87 0.13
CA PHE A 124 -2.48 1.16 -0.96
C PHE A 124 -3.47 0.35 -1.80
N THR A 125 -4.39 -0.37 -1.16
CA THR A 125 -5.40 -1.18 -1.88
C THR A 125 -6.35 -0.35 -2.71
N VAL A 126 -6.67 0.87 -2.25
CA VAL A 126 -7.54 1.78 -2.98
C VAL A 126 -6.84 2.33 -4.24
N LEU A 127 -5.58 2.71 -4.09
CA LEU A 127 -4.84 3.36 -5.17
C LEU A 127 -4.24 2.37 -6.16
N VAL A 128 -3.84 1.18 -5.73
CA VAL A 128 -3.18 0.19 -6.58
C VAL A 128 -4.09 -1.03 -6.75
N PRO A 129 -5.05 -0.98 -7.69
CA PRO A 129 -5.96 -2.09 -7.92
C PRO A 129 -5.18 -3.33 -8.39
N SER A 130 -5.36 -4.42 -7.68
CA SER A 130 -4.72 -5.71 -7.99
C SER A 130 -5.75 -6.83 -8.00
N LYS A 131 -5.39 -7.96 -8.62
CA LYS A 131 -6.29 -9.13 -8.63
C LYS A 131 -6.53 -9.59 -7.18
N PRO A 132 -7.77 -9.92 -6.77
CA PRO A 132 -8.09 -10.23 -5.38
C PRO A 132 -7.18 -11.28 -4.72
N ARG A 133 -6.75 -12.31 -5.45
CA ARG A 133 -5.82 -13.32 -4.92
C ARG A 133 -4.46 -12.74 -4.49
N HIS A 134 -3.89 -11.86 -5.31
CA HIS A 134 -2.60 -11.22 -4.99
C HIS A 134 -2.76 -10.17 -3.89
N ALA A 135 -3.89 -9.43 -3.90
CA ALA A 135 -4.23 -8.50 -2.84
C ALA A 135 -4.32 -9.21 -1.48
N LEU A 136 -5.02 -10.35 -1.40
CA LEU A 136 -5.17 -11.10 -0.16
C LEU A 136 -3.82 -11.57 0.41
N ILE A 137 -2.94 -12.11 -0.43
CA ILE A 137 -1.60 -12.54 -0.02
C ILE A 137 -0.81 -11.36 0.54
N ALA A 138 -0.74 -10.25 -0.21
CA ALA A 138 0.00 -9.07 0.20
C ALA A 138 -0.58 -8.46 1.49
N LEU A 139 -1.91 -8.38 1.62
CA LEU A 139 -2.58 -7.88 2.81
C LEU A 139 -2.34 -8.77 4.02
N THR A 140 -2.36 -10.09 3.87
CA THR A 140 -2.09 -11.02 4.97
C THR A 140 -0.65 -10.89 5.45
N LEU A 141 0.31 -10.80 4.51
CA LEU A 141 1.72 -10.55 4.84
C LEU A 141 1.91 -9.20 5.53
N SER A 142 1.30 -8.13 5.01
CA SER A 142 1.34 -6.81 5.64
C SER A 142 0.69 -6.79 7.03
N GLY A 143 -0.48 -7.43 7.19
CA GLY A 143 -1.19 -7.51 8.46
C GLY A 143 -0.42 -8.31 9.52
N SER A 144 0.47 -9.21 9.11
CA SER A 144 1.35 -9.94 10.02
C SER A 144 2.52 -9.08 10.57
N ALA A 145 2.79 -7.92 9.96
CA ALA A 145 3.96 -7.11 10.29
C ALA A 145 3.98 -6.66 11.76
N VAL A 146 2.85 -6.18 12.28
CA VAL A 146 2.74 -5.71 13.66
C VAL A 146 2.91 -6.85 14.67
N PRO A 147 2.13 -7.96 14.61
CA PRO A 147 2.33 -9.07 15.54
C PRO A 147 3.74 -9.65 15.48
N ILE A 148 4.32 -9.84 14.29
CA ILE A 148 5.69 -10.34 14.17
C ILE A 148 6.69 -9.38 14.80
N THR A 149 6.55 -8.07 14.55
CA THR A 149 7.46 -7.06 15.10
C THR A 149 7.42 -7.04 16.62
N ILE A 150 6.23 -6.98 17.23
CA ILE A 150 6.09 -6.99 18.70
C ILE A 150 6.61 -8.30 19.29
N ALA A 151 6.33 -9.45 18.67
CA ALA A 151 6.85 -10.74 19.14
C ALA A 151 8.39 -10.78 19.12
N LEU A 152 9.02 -10.22 18.09
CA LEU A 152 10.48 -10.10 18.01
C LEU A 152 11.01 -9.13 19.07
N LEU A 153 10.41 -7.96 19.24
CA LEU A 153 10.82 -7.00 20.26
C LEU A 153 10.70 -7.59 21.67
N ALA A 154 9.62 -8.32 21.96
CA ALA A 154 9.43 -9.01 23.24
C ALA A 154 10.46 -10.12 23.47
N ARG A 155 10.89 -10.80 22.41
CA ARG A 155 11.97 -11.80 22.47
C ARG A 155 13.31 -11.17 22.82
N TYR A 156 13.60 -9.98 22.32
CA TYR A 156 14.84 -9.24 22.56
C TYR A 156 14.78 -8.27 23.76
N GLY A 157 13.71 -8.30 24.55
CA GLY A 157 13.57 -7.47 25.76
C GLY A 157 13.21 -6.00 25.51
N ASN A 158 12.82 -5.64 24.28
CA ASN A 158 12.40 -4.29 23.90
C ASN A 158 10.89 -4.07 24.03
N ALA A 159 10.14 -5.11 24.41
CA ALA A 159 8.72 -5.04 24.73
C ALA A 159 8.38 -6.06 25.84
N PRO A 160 7.34 -5.82 26.64
CA PRO A 160 6.89 -6.79 27.62
C PRO A 160 6.33 -8.05 26.97
N LYS A 161 6.54 -9.19 27.62
CA LYS A 161 5.91 -10.46 27.24
C LYS A 161 4.49 -10.48 27.77
N LEU A 162 3.52 -10.56 26.86
CA LEU A 162 2.10 -10.68 27.19
C LEU A 162 1.66 -12.14 27.21
N PRO A 163 0.62 -12.48 28.00
CA PRO A 163 -0.13 -13.71 27.81
C PRO A 163 -0.62 -13.87 26.37
N VAL A 164 -0.77 -15.11 25.90
CA VAL A 164 -1.14 -15.40 24.50
C VAL A 164 -2.50 -14.81 24.13
N ALA A 165 -3.48 -14.83 25.04
CA ALA A 165 -4.80 -14.26 24.82
C ALA A 165 -4.71 -12.73 24.59
N ASP A 166 -4.06 -12.02 25.50
CA ASP A 166 -3.88 -10.57 25.41
C ASP A 166 -3.10 -10.18 24.14
N PHE A 167 -2.08 -10.96 23.77
CA PHE A 167 -1.34 -10.74 22.53
C PHE A 167 -2.22 -10.89 21.29
N ILE A 168 -3.09 -11.90 21.26
CA ILE A 168 -4.04 -12.10 20.16
C ILE A 168 -5.02 -10.94 20.09
N ASP A 169 -5.62 -10.56 21.21
CA ASP A 169 -6.65 -9.52 21.25
C ASP A 169 -6.08 -8.14 20.89
N LEU A 170 -4.84 -7.85 21.31
CA LEU A 170 -4.22 -6.54 21.11
C LEU A 170 -3.52 -6.40 19.75
N PHE A 171 -2.83 -7.45 19.28
CA PHE A 171 -1.94 -7.34 18.12
C PHE A 171 -2.33 -8.23 16.93
N VAL A 172 -3.22 -9.21 17.09
CA VAL A 172 -3.64 -10.09 15.98
C VAL A 172 -5.06 -9.76 15.51
N GLY A 173 -6.02 -9.73 16.43
CA GLY A 173 -7.44 -9.50 16.16
C GLY A 173 -7.71 -8.24 15.31
N PRO A 174 -7.20 -7.06 15.72
CA PRO A 174 -7.39 -5.83 14.95
C PRO A 174 -6.84 -5.91 13.52
N TYR A 175 -5.71 -6.57 13.31
CA TYR A 175 -5.10 -6.68 11.98
C TYR A 175 -5.80 -7.71 11.10
N VAL A 176 -6.37 -8.78 11.68
CA VAL A 176 -7.28 -9.67 10.94
C VAL A 176 -8.48 -8.89 10.42
N PHE A 177 -9.06 -8.02 11.24
CA PHE A 177 -10.15 -7.14 10.82
C PHE A 177 -9.73 -6.16 9.71
N VAL A 178 -8.56 -5.51 9.86
CA VAL A 178 -8.01 -4.61 8.83
C VAL A 178 -7.76 -5.35 7.51
N VAL A 179 -7.23 -6.58 7.54
CA VAL A 179 -7.04 -7.41 6.34
C VAL A 179 -8.39 -7.66 5.66
N LEU A 180 -9.43 -8.02 6.42
CA LEU A 180 -10.76 -8.29 5.89
C LEU A 180 -11.35 -7.05 5.20
N VAL A 181 -11.36 -5.90 5.87
CA VAL A 181 -11.90 -4.65 5.34
C VAL A 181 -11.11 -4.19 4.11
N SER A 182 -9.78 -4.24 4.19
CA SER A 182 -8.88 -3.89 3.07
C SER A 182 -9.10 -4.81 1.86
N TYR A 183 -9.34 -6.10 2.10
CA TYR A 183 -9.62 -7.07 1.04
C TYR A 183 -10.97 -6.81 0.37
N VAL A 184 -12.01 -6.46 1.15
CA VAL A 184 -13.31 -6.07 0.61
C VAL A 184 -13.16 -4.83 -0.28
N ALA A 185 -12.46 -3.79 0.20
CA ALA A 185 -12.17 -2.59 -0.59
C ALA A 185 -11.43 -2.93 -1.90
N ALA A 186 -10.37 -3.73 -1.82
CA ALA A 186 -9.62 -4.19 -2.99
C ALA A 186 -10.51 -4.93 -4.00
N ARG A 187 -11.42 -5.81 -3.53
CA ARG A 187 -12.35 -6.55 -4.38
C ARG A 187 -13.35 -5.61 -5.08
N ILE A 188 -13.92 -4.65 -4.35
CA ILE A 188 -14.88 -3.69 -4.89
C ILE A 188 -14.21 -2.86 -5.99
N ILE A 189 -13.02 -2.31 -5.70
CA ILE A 189 -12.29 -1.45 -6.64
C ILE A 189 -11.84 -2.24 -7.87
N TYR A 190 -11.41 -3.49 -7.67
CA TYR A 190 -11.07 -4.38 -8.78
C TYR A 190 -12.29 -4.64 -9.68
N ARG A 191 -13.47 -4.92 -9.09
CA ARG A 191 -14.71 -5.16 -9.83
C ARG A 191 -15.18 -3.93 -10.60
N LEU A 192 -15.18 -2.75 -9.96
CA LEU A 192 -15.50 -1.49 -10.62
C LEU A 192 -14.58 -1.22 -11.82
N GLY A 193 -13.28 -1.48 -11.64
CA GLY A 193 -12.30 -1.38 -12.73
C GLY A 193 -12.57 -2.35 -13.88
N THR A 194 -13.03 -3.58 -13.58
CA THR A 194 -13.40 -4.55 -14.63
C THR A 194 -14.72 -4.23 -15.30
N ASP A 195 -15.70 -3.70 -14.57
CA ASP A 195 -17.02 -3.37 -15.10
C ASP A 195 -16.94 -2.15 -16.02
N ILE A 196 -16.19 -1.11 -15.65
CA ILE A 196 -15.87 0.02 -16.53
C ILE A 196 -15.15 -0.46 -17.80
N ARG A 197 -14.26 -1.45 -17.68
CA ARG A 197 -13.58 -2.03 -18.84
C ARG A 197 -14.58 -2.72 -19.77
N ARG A 198 -15.46 -3.54 -19.21
CA ARG A 198 -16.49 -4.27 -19.96
C ARG A 198 -17.51 -3.33 -20.59
N ALA A 199 -17.89 -2.24 -19.93
CA ALA A 199 -18.81 -1.24 -20.48
C ALA A 199 -18.20 -0.45 -21.65
N ARG A 200 -16.88 -0.27 -21.70
CA ARG A 200 -16.18 0.33 -22.87
C ARG A 200 -16.04 -0.62 -24.05
N GLU A 201 -16.20 -1.92 -23.82
CA GLU A 201 -16.19 -2.99 -24.83
C GLU A 201 -17.65 -3.23 -25.30
N LEU A 202 -18.12 -2.48 -26.31
CA LEU A 202 -19.38 -2.76 -27.01
C LEU A 202 -19.16 -3.90 -28.01
N GLY A 203 -19.28 -5.14 -27.54
CA GLY A 203 -19.02 -6.33 -28.36
C GLY A 203 -17.57 -6.36 -28.84
N SER A 204 -17.35 -6.25 -30.15
CA SER A 204 -16.00 -6.25 -30.75
C SER A 204 -15.35 -4.87 -30.82
N TYR A 205 -16.02 -3.81 -30.34
CA TYR A 205 -15.62 -2.42 -30.47
C TYR A 205 -15.26 -1.79 -29.13
N TYR A 206 -14.13 -1.08 -29.07
CA TYR A 206 -13.68 -0.29 -27.92
C TYR A 206 -13.93 1.19 -28.17
N LEU A 207 -14.83 1.83 -27.42
CA LEU A 207 -15.12 3.26 -27.56
C LEU A 207 -13.91 4.11 -27.13
N LEU A 208 -13.52 5.09 -27.95
CA LEU A 208 -12.37 5.98 -27.74
C LEU A 208 -12.79 7.39 -27.35
N GLU A 209 -13.34 8.16 -28.30
CA GLU A 209 -13.72 9.57 -28.11
C GLU A 209 -15.00 9.89 -28.90
N PRO A 210 -15.88 10.75 -28.37
CA PRO A 210 -17.09 11.16 -29.09
C PRO A 210 -16.71 12.02 -30.30
N ILE A 211 -17.29 11.69 -31.46
CA ILE A 211 -17.08 12.42 -32.73
C ILE A 211 -18.26 13.38 -32.99
N GLY A 212 -19.44 13.08 -32.47
CA GLY A 212 -20.61 13.93 -32.67
C GLY A 212 -21.75 13.59 -31.72
N ARG A 213 -22.60 14.58 -31.46
CA ARG A 213 -23.83 14.44 -30.64
C ARG A 213 -24.99 15.03 -31.43
N GLY A 214 -26.07 14.27 -31.59
CA GLY A 214 -27.29 14.70 -32.27
C GLY A 214 -28.54 14.32 -31.48
N GLY A 215 -29.72 14.73 -31.96
CA GLY A 215 -31.00 14.51 -31.26
C GLY A 215 -31.41 13.04 -31.08
N MET A 216 -30.82 12.12 -31.85
CA MET A 216 -31.08 10.67 -31.76
C MET A 216 -29.93 9.88 -31.11
N GLY A 217 -28.86 10.53 -30.62
CA GLY A 217 -27.76 9.84 -29.92
C GLY A 217 -26.37 10.43 -30.15
N GLU A 218 -25.36 9.67 -29.72
CA GLU A 218 -23.96 10.04 -29.76
C GLU A 218 -23.18 9.13 -30.71
N VAL A 219 -22.31 9.70 -31.53
CA VAL A 219 -21.39 8.97 -32.41
C VAL A 219 -20.01 8.97 -31.76
N TRP A 220 -19.40 7.79 -31.65
CA TRP A 220 -18.13 7.59 -30.96
C TRP A 220 -17.12 6.92 -31.88
N ARG A 221 -15.87 7.40 -31.87
CA ARG A 221 -14.77 6.69 -32.51
C ARG A 221 -14.56 5.38 -31.78
N ALA A 222 -14.57 4.25 -32.48
CA ALA A 222 -14.30 2.96 -31.87
C ALA A 222 -13.09 2.26 -32.49
N LYS A 223 -12.45 1.35 -31.75
CA LYS A 223 -11.41 0.45 -32.26
C LYS A 223 -11.93 -0.98 -32.23
N HIS A 224 -11.95 -1.65 -33.39
CA HIS A 224 -12.37 -3.04 -33.50
C HIS A 224 -11.22 -4.00 -33.22
N ASN A 225 -11.47 -5.09 -32.48
CA ASN A 225 -10.41 -6.00 -32.02
C ASN A 225 -9.77 -6.85 -33.14
N MET A 226 -10.46 -7.06 -34.26
CA MET A 226 -9.98 -7.86 -35.41
C MET A 226 -9.57 -7.03 -36.64
N LEU A 227 -9.77 -5.71 -36.65
CA LEU A 227 -9.44 -4.86 -37.79
C LEU A 227 -8.22 -3.99 -37.49
N ALA A 228 -7.24 -3.99 -38.41
CA ALA A 228 -6.01 -3.21 -38.27
C ALA A 228 -6.23 -1.69 -38.35
N ARG A 229 -7.40 -1.22 -38.80
CA ARG A 229 -7.75 0.20 -38.90
C ARG A 229 -8.97 0.55 -38.03
N PRO A 230 -8.97 1.71 -37.35
CA PRO A 230 -10.13 2.19 -36.59
C PRO A 230 -11.30 2.44 -37.54
N ALA A 231 -12.52 2.06 -37.11
CA ALA A 231 -13.76 2.28 -37.84
C ALA A 231 -14.63 3.25 -37.02
N ALA A 232 -15.23 4.22 -37.71
CA ALA A 232 -16.13 5.20 -37.13
C ALA A 232 -17.52 4.59 -36.92
#